data_AF-A0A7X0TT01-F1
#
_entry.id   AF-A0A7X0TT01-F1
#
_cell.length_a   1.000
_cell.length_b   1.000
_cell.length_c   1.000
_cell.angle_alpha   90.00
_cell.angle_beta   90.00
_cell.angle_gamma   90.00
#
_symmetry.space_group_name_H-M   'P 1'
#
loop_
_entity.id
_entity.type
_entity.pdbx_description
1 polymer ?
#
loop_
_entity_poly.entity_id
_entity_poly.type
_entity_poly.pdbx_seq_one_letter_code
_entity_poly.pdbx_strand_id
1 'polypeptide(L)'
;MKYKLLKSIFWAITFIVVSNTNIANANFITVDNWHLTTDNLGGFRQSSASDQVYYAVSKIWKLDRANTFETIEGYHFASYQEWRDLVGVGYNPNKGYRNQGGWNEYEWEGIERSFFLFSDSIETGWYKHAGNSDTTANITGFYQGREGIAGFVMIKNALISPTAIIPVTESSTIVIFAFGILALVARKFSQ
;
A
#
# COMPACT_ATOMS: atom_id res chain seq x y z
N MET A 1 -13.79 47.74 -39.52
CA MET A 1 -12.75 46.78 -39.07
C MET A 1 -12.79 46.51 -37.54
N LYS A 2 -13.97 46.43 -36.91
CA LYS A 2 -14.11 46.30 -35.43
C LYS A 2 -14.94 45.09 -34.95
N TYR A 3 -15.60 44.36 -35.86
CA TYR A 3 -16.51 43.27 -35.50
C TYR A 3 -15.92 41.85 -35.63
N LYS A 4 -14.73 41.70 -36.23
CA LYS A 4 -14.07 40.39 -36.37
C LYS A 4 -13.17 40.02 -35.19
N LEU A 5 -12.69 41.00 -34.41
CA LEU A 5 -11.84 40.73 -33.24
C LEU A 5 -12.63 40.25 -32.01
N LEU A 6 -13.91 40.63 -31.89
CA LEU A 6 -14.73 40.26 -30.73
C LEU A 6 -15.18 38.78 -30.74
N LYS A 7 -15.33 38.17 -31.93
CA LYS A 7 -15.73 36.76 -32.04
C LYS A 7 -14.61 35.79 -31.67
N SER A 8 -13.35 36.18 -31.85
CA SER A 8 -12.20 35.34 -31.49
C SER A 8 -11.93 35.32 -29.98
N ILE A 9 -12.36 36.35 -29.24
CA ILE A 9 -12.24 36.38 -27.77
C ILE A 9 -13.34 35.52 -27.12
N PHE A 10 -14.52 35.43 -27.75
CA PHE A 10 -15.62 34.61 -27.23
C PHE A 10 -15.37 33.09 -27.34
N TRP A 11 -14.58 32.65 -28.32
CA TRP A 11 -14.14 31.24 -28.41
C TRP A 11 -12.96 30.89 -27.52
N ALA A 12 -12.15 31.87 -27.10
CA ALA A 12 -11.01 31.63 -26.22
C ALA A 12 -11.41 31.41 -24.74
N ILE A 13 -12.59 31.89 -24.33
CA ILE A 13 -13.11 31.73 -22.95
C ILE A 13 -13.91 30.43 -22.79
N THR A 14 -14.26 29.74 -23.89
CA THR A 14 -14.94 28.44 -23.85
C THR A 14 -13.96 27.25 -23.87
N PHE A 15 -12.69 27.49 -23.56
CA PHE A 15 -11.76 26.47 -23.10
C PHE A 15 -11.58 26.62 -21.57
N ILE A 16 -12.71 26.70 -20.86
CA ILE A 16 -12.71 26.32 -19.44
C ILE A 16 -12.32 24.85 -19.45
N VAL A 17 -11.07 24.63 -19.09
CA VAL A 17 -10.49 23.37 -18.67
C VAL A 17 -11.53 22.71 -17.77
N VAL A 18 -12.29 21.77 -18.33
CA VAL A 18 -12.94 20.72 -17.54
C VAL A 18 -11.78 19.84 -17.09
N SER A 19 -11.02 20.34 -16.10
CA SER A 19 -10.23 19.47 -15.25
C SER A 19 -11.28 18.60 -14.59
N ASN A 20 -11.44 17.39 -15.12
CA ASN A 20 -12.09 16.31 -14.40
C ASN A 20 -11.35 16.21 -13.07
N THR A 21 -11.86 16.89 -12.05
CA THR A 21 -11.56 16.58 -10.67
C THR A 21 -12.21 15.23 -10.46
N ASN A 22 -11.51 14.17 -10.87
CA ASN A 22 -11.69 12.87 -10.26
C ASN A 22 -11.33 13.14 -8.80
N ILE A 23 -12.33 13.51 -8.01
CA ILE A 23 -12.23 13.50 -6.56
C ILE A 23 -11.98 12.03 -6.27
N ALA A 24 -10.71 11.67 -6.10
CA ALA A 24 -10.33 10.36 -5.63
C ALA A 24 -10.95 10.23 -4.25
N ASN A 25 -12.11 9.56 -4.18
CA ASN A 25 -12.74 9.25 -2.91
C ASN A 25 -11.90 8.16 -2.27
N ALA A 26 -10.99 8.59 -1.40
CA ALA A 26 -10.21 7.69 -0.58
C ALA A 26 -11.14 7.03 0.43
N ASN A 27 -11.44 5.75 0.26
CA ASN A 27 -12.20 5.00 1.25
C ASN A 27 -11.26 4.44 2.31
N PHE A 28 -11.66 4.59 3.58
CA PHE A 28 -11.04 3.84 4.67
C PHE A 28 -11.70 2.47 4.76
N ILE A 29 -10.91 1.40 4.62
CA ILE A 29 -11.38 0.02 4.60
C ILE A 29 -10.91 -0.67 5.87
N THR A 30 -11.85 -1.09 6.72
CA THR A 30 -11.59 -1.76 8.00
C THR A 30 -11.03 -3.17 7.82
N VAL A 31 -10.39 -3.73 8.86
CA VAL A 31 -9.82 -5.08 8.84
C VAL A 31 -10.85 -6.11 8.40
N ASP A 32 -12.07 -6.08 8.96
CA ASP A 32 -13.15 -6.99 8.60
C ASP A 32 -13.53 -6.93 7.11
N ASN A 33 -13.30 -5.80 6.45
CA ASN A 33 -13.67 -5.59 5.06
C ASN A 33 -12.57 -5.96 4.06
N TRP A 34 -11.30 -5.93 4.46
CA TRP A 34 -10.19 -6.32 3.56
C TRP A 34 -9.55 -7.66 3.91
N HIS A 35 -9.46 -8.05 5.18
CA HIS A 35 -8.74 -9.27 5.60
C HIS A 35 -9.62 -10.51 5.39
N LEU A 36 -9.12 -11.50 4.66
CA LEU A 36 -9.79 -12.77 4.40
C LEU A 36 -9.22 -13.85 5.30
N THR A 37 -10.01 -14.37 6.23
CA THR A 37 -9.56 -15.30 7.28
C THR A 37 -10.06 -16.74 7.11
N THR A 38 -10.65 -17.06 5.94
CA THR A 38 -11.37 -18.32 5.71
C THR A 38 -10.47 -19.51 5.43
N ASP A 39 -9.19 -19.29 5.19
CA ASP A 39 -8.24 -20.37 4.91
C ASP A 39 -7.82 -21.14 6.17
N ASN A 40 -7.16 -22.29 5.99
CA ASN A 40 -6.78 -23.16 7.10
C ASN A 40 -5.68 -22.58 8.01
N LEU A 41 -5.13 -21.41 7.67
CA LEU A 41 -4.14 -20.66 8.45
C LEU A 41 -4.75 -19.36 9.01
N GLY A 42 -6.07 -19.18 8.93
CA GLY A 42 -6.77 -17.98 9.40
C GLY A 42 -6.46 -16.75 8.56
N GLY A 43 -6.00 -16.92 7.32
CA GLY A 43 -5.63 -15.83 6.42
C GLY A 43 -4.42 -15.04 6.86
N PHE A 44 -3.62 -15.58 7.77
CA PHE A 44 -2.53 -14.84 8.40
C PHE A 44 -1.35 -15.76 8.72
N ARG A 45 -0.48 -15.96 7.73
CA ARG A 45 0.64 -16.90 7.84
C ARG A 45 1.92 -16.18 8.27
N GLN A 46 2.58 -16.68 9.30
CA GLN A 46 3.92 -16.27 9.67
C GLN A 46 4.96 -16.72 8.63
N SER A 47 5.89 -15.84 8.29
CA SER A 47 7.06 -16.17 7.47
C SER A 47 7.93 -17.20 8.18
N SER A 48 8.50 -18.13 7.42
CA SER A 48 9.52 -19.05 7.94
C SER A 48 10.90 -18.41 8.08
N ALA A 49 11.10 -17.24 7.49
CA ALA A 49 12.38 -16.52 7.51
C ALA A 49 12.50 -15.55 8.70
N SER A 50 11.38 -15.15 9.29
CA SER A 50 11.33 -14.19 10.40
C SER A 50 10.07 -14.40 11.23
N ASP A 51 10.21 -14.34 12.55
CA ASP A 51 9.10 -14.42 13.51
C ASP A 51 8.25 -13.15 13.60
N GLN A 52 8.71 -12.08 12.97
CA GLN A 52 8.04 -10.78 12.93
C GLN A 52 7.26 -10.55 11.64
N VAL A 53 7.54 -11.29 10.57
CA VAL A 53 6.92 -11.08 9.25
C VAL A 53 5.73 -12.02 9.05
N TYR A 54 4.61 -11.46 8.57
CA TYR A 54 3.38 -12.19 8.30
C TYR A 54 2.81 -11.83 6.92
N TYR A 55 2.10 -12.77 6.31
CA TYR A 55 1.37 -12.59 5.07
C TYR A 55 -0.12 -12.64 5.37
N ALA A 56 -0.79 -11.49 5.26
CA ALA A 56 -2.22 -11.35 5.45
C ALA A 56 -2.95 -11.49 4.11
N VAL A 57 -3.89 -12.42 4.02
CA VAL A 57 -4.67 -12.68 2.80
C VAL A 57 -5.78 -11.64 2.68
N SER A 58 -5.98 -11.10 1.47
CA SER A 58 -6.98 -10.05 1.22
C SER A 58 -8.19 -10.55 0.44
N LYS A 59 -9.36 -10.02 0.80
CA LYS A 59 -10.61 -10.05 0.03
C LYS A 59 -10.49 -9.23 -1.26
N ILE A 60 -9.55 -8.29 -1.28
CA ILE A 60 -9.36 -7.35 -2.38
C ILE A 60 -8.46 -7.99 -3.42
N TRP A 61 -9.04 -8.25 -4.58
CA TRP A 61 -8.33 -8.87 -5.70
C TRP A 61 -7.60 -7.86 -6.60
N LYS A 62 -8.00 -6.58 -6.55
CA LYS A 62 -7.46 -5.48 -7.36
C LYS A 62 -7.26 -4.25 -6.50
N LEU A 63 -6.05 -3.71 -6.48
CA LEU A 63 -5.70 -2.57 -5.65
C LEU A 63 -6.21 -1.26 -6.25
N ASP A 64 -6.89 -0.45 -5.44
CA ASP A 64 -7.18 0.96 -5.71
C ASP A 64 -6.30 1.83 -4.80
N ARG A 65 -5.49 2.70 -5.43
CA ARG A 65 -4.55 3.59 -4.74
C ARG A 65 -5.21 4.65 -3.88
N ALA A 66 -6.48 4.95 -4.12
CA ALA A 66 -7.20 5.93 -3.32
C ALA A 66 -7.52 5.38 -1.94
N ASN A 67 -7.65 4.06 -1.79
CA ASN A 67 -8.09 3.46 -0.55
C ASN A 67 -6.97 3.42 0.51
N THR A 68 -7.37 3.62 1.75
CA THR A 68 -6.54 3.41 2.95
C THR A 68 -7.06 2.19 3.69
N PHE A 69 -6.15 1.35 4.19
CA PHE A 69 -6.49 0.11 4.89
C PHE A 69 -6.19 0.24 6.38
N GLU A 70 -7.10 -0.25 7.21
CA GLU A 70 -6.86 -0.43 8.64
C GLU A 70 -5.84 -1.56 8.86
N THR A 71 -4.86 -1.34 9.72
CA THR A 71 -3.90 -2.37 10.11
C THR A 71 -4.51 -3.36 11.10
N ILE A 72 -4.11 -4.63 11.02
CA ILE A 72 -4.44 -5.63 12.05
C ILE A 72 -3.81 -5.19 13.39
N GLU A 73 -4.54 -5.32 14.49
CA GLU A 73 -4.07 -4.92 15.82
C GLU A 73 -2.73 -5.60 16.17
N GLY A 74 -1.75 -4.81 16.59
CA GLY A 74 -0.40 -5.29 16.90
C GLY A 74 0.53 -5.44 15.69
N TYR A 75 0.12 -5.02 14.49
CA TYR A 75 0.90 -5.08 13.26
C TYR A 75 0.87 -3.75 12.50
N HIS A 76 1.78 -3.60 11.53
CA HIS A 76 1.76 -2.54 10.52
C HIS A 76 2.08 -3.12 9.14
N PHE A 77 1.71 -2.40 8.07
CA PHE A 77 2.09 -2.78 6.70
C PHE A 77 3.59 -2.60 6.50
N ALA A 78 4.26 -3.67 6.09
CA ALA A 78 5.70 -3.67 5.88
C ALA A 78 6.06 -2.92 4.61
N SER A 79 7.03 -2.00 4.68
CA SER A 79 7.75 -1.58 3.47
C SER A 79 8.64 -2.71 2.95
N TYR A 80 9.05 -2.63 1.68
CA TYR A 80 10.01 -3.58 1.11
C TYR A 80 11.31 -3.64 1.93
N GLN A 81 11.82 -2.48 2.36
CA GLN A 81 13.09 -2.39 3.07
C GLN A 81 12.99 -3.03 4.47
N GLU A 82 11.94 -2.73 5.25
CA GLU A 82 11.73 -3.35 6.57
C GLU A 82 11.61 -4.87 6.46
N TRP A 83 10.84 -5.35 5.49
CA TRP A 83 10.74 -6.79 5.23
C TRP A 83 12.11 -7.37 4.89
N ARG A 84 12.89 -6.72 4.02
CA ARG A 84 14.22 -7.19 3.60
C ARG A 84 15.17 -7.29 4.79
N ASP A 85 15.17 -6.31 5.67
CA ASP A 85 16.04 -6.28 6.85
C ASP A 85 15.71 -7.42 7.82
N LEU A 86 14.44 -7.81 7.91
CA LEU A 86 13.98 -8.89 8.80
C LEU A 86 14.18 -10.30 8.22
N VAL A 87 13.89 -10.51 6.93
CA VAL A 87 14.02 -11.85 6.31
C VAL A 87 15.41 -12.14 5.78
N GLY A 88 16.25 -11.11 5.64
CA GLY A 88 17.60 -11.21 5.10
C GLY A 88 17.65 -11.61 3.62
N VAL A 89 18.80 -12.12 3.20
CA VAL A 89 19.04 -12.67 1.87
C VAL A 89 19.55 -14.09 2.00
N GLY A 90 19.10 -14.99 1.13
CA GLY A 90 19.55 -16.38 1.15
C GLY A 90 18.49 -17.35 0.68
N TYR A 91 18.90 -18.61 0.51
CA TYR A 91 18.01 -19.69 0.18
C TYR A 91 17.06 -19.99 1.35
N ASN A 92 15.77 -20.07 1.06
CA ASN A 92 14.76 -20.57 1.99
C ASN A 92 13.89 -21.59 1.22
N PRO A 93 13.77 -22.84 1.68
CA PRO A 93 13.01 -23.87 0.99
C PRO A 93 11.48 -23.63 1.07
N ASN A 94 11.02 -22.83 2.03
CA ASN A 94 9.61 -22.58 2.26
C ASN A 94 9.11 -21.43 1.39
N LYS A 95 7.93 -21.65 0.81
CA LYS A 95 7.24 -20.68 -0.05
C LYS A 95 6.39 -19.71 0.77
N GLY A 96 6.08 -18.56 0.16
CA GLY A 96 5.21 -17.53 0.72
C GLY A 96 3.83 -18.04 1.13
N TYR A 97 3.04 -18.55 0.17
CA TYR A 97 1.66 -19.00 0.43
C TYR A 97 1.15 -20.06 -0.57
N ARG A 98 1.83 -20.27 -1.70
CA ARG A 98 1.40 -21.26 -2.71
C ARG A 98 1.32 -22.66 -2.09
N ASN A 99 0.19 -23.34 -2.28
CA ASN A 99 -0.10 -24.65 -1.67
C ASN A 99 -0.04 -24.66 -0.13
N GLN A 100 -0.36 -23.55 0.51
CA GLN A 100 -0.47 -23.42 1.97
C GLN A 100 -1.91 -23.03 2.33
N GLY A 101 -2.33 -23.31 3.57
CA GLY A 101 -3.66 -22.88 4.04
C GLY A 101 -4.86 -23.46 3.29
N GLY A 102 -4.69 -24.53 2.53
CA GLY A 102 -5.75 -25.11 1.69
C GLY A 102 -5.83 -24.52 0.28
N TRP A 103 -4.94 -23.59 -0.08
CA TRP A 103 -4.85 -23.06 -1.43
C TRP A 103 -4.47 -24.17 -2.42
N ASN A 104 -5.13 -24.18 -3.58
CA ASN A 104 -4.75 -25.00 -4.71
C ASN A 104 -3.89 -24.17 -5.66
N GLU A 105 -2.58 -24.37 -5.61
CA GLU A 105 -1.60 -23.48 -6.23
C GLU A 105 -1.73 -22.04 -5.73
N TYR A 106 -2.28 -21.16 -6.56
CA TYR A 106 -2.53 -19.75 -6.28
C TYR A 106 -4.01 -19.46 -6.04
N GLU A 107 -4.88 -20.47 -6.14
CA GLU A 107 -6.32 -20.32 -6.04
C GLU A 107 -6.81 -20.56 -4.61
N TRP A 108 -7.66 -19.65 -4.16
CA TRP A 108 -8.46 -19.80 -2.94
C TRP A 108 -9.87 -19.26 -3.20
N GLU A 109 -10.92 -19.95 -2.77
CA GLU A 109 -12.33 -19.55 -3.03
C GLU A 109 -12.63 -19.21 -4.51
N GLY A 110 -12.02 -19.94 -5.46
CA GLY A 110 -12.22 -19.73 -6.90
C GLY A 110 -11.56 -18.48 -7.48
N ILE A 111 -10.69 -17.81 -6.72
CA ILE A 111 -9.97 -16.60 -7.16
C ILE A 111 -8.47 -16.86 -7.11
N GLU A 112 -7.77 -16.60 -8.22
CA GLU A 112 -6.32 -16.68 -8.30
C GLU A 112 -5.66 -15.44 -7.67
N ARG A 113 -4.68 -15.70 -6.79
CA ARG A 113 -4.01 -14.69 -5.97
C ARG A 113 -2.51 -14.98 -5.90
N SER A 114 -1.69 -13.99 -6.25
CA SER A 114 -0.24 -14.19 -6.37
C SER A 114 0.60 -13.08 -5.73
N PHE A 115 0.03 -11.89 -5.51
CA PHE A 115 0.79 -10.70 -5.11
C PHE A 115 0.48 -10.28 -3.67
N PHE A 116 1.45 -10.47 -2.77
CA PHE A 116 1.45 -9.81 -1.48
C PHE A 116 2.17 -8.47 -1.61
N LEU A 117 1.49 -7.41 -1.21
CA LEU A 117 1.95 -6.03 -1.36
C LEU A 117 2.68 -5.56 -0.11
N PHE A 118 3.75 -4.82 -0.34
CA PHE A 118 4.37 -3.93 0.64
C PHE A 118 3.63 -2.60 0.66
N SER A 119 3.80 -1.83 1.73
CA SER A 119 3.23 -0.48 1.86
C SER A 119 3.71 0.48 0.78
N ASP A 120 4.91 0.24 0.24
CA ASP A 120 5.59 1.02 -0.81
C ASP A 120 5.59 0.31 -2.17
N SER A 121 4.75 -0.70 -2.37
CA SER A 121 4.67 -1.46 -3.63
C SER A 121 4.29 -0.60 -4.84
N ILE A 122 3.42 0.40 -4.66
CA ILE A 122 2.98 1.27 -5.76
C ILE A 122 4.14 2.15 -6.24
N GLU A 123 4.94 2.64 -5.30
CA GLU A 123 6.05 3.57 -5.53
C GLU A 123 7.28 2.86 -6.06
N THR A 124 7.59 1.69 -5.49
CA THR A 124 8.86 0.99 -5.76
C THR A 124 8.71 -0.15 -6.78
N GLY A 125 7.50 -0.64 -7.01
CA GLY A 125 7.21 -1.82 -7.83
C GLY A 125 7.55 -3.15 -7.15
N TRP A 126 8.17 -3.15 -5.97
CA TRP A 126 8.47 -4.38 -5.23
C TRP A 126 7.20 -5.03 -4.71
N TYR A 127 7.15 -6.35 -4.75
CA TYR A 127 6.09 -7.16 -4.14
C TYR A 127 6.62 -8.55 -3.76
N LYS A 128 5.90 -9.24 -2.88
CA LYS A 128 6.17 -10.63 -2.54
C LYS A 128 5.26 -11.55 -3.34
N HIS A 129 5.85 -12.42 -4.17
CA HIS A 129 5.08 -13.46 -4.86
C HIS A 129 4.76 -14.64 -3.93
N ALA A 130 3.51 -15.12 -3.97
CA ALA A 130 3.02 -16.24 -3.15
C ALA A 130 3.78 -17.56 -3.43
N GLY A 131 4.25 -17.75 -4.67
CA GLY A 131 4.98 -18.94 -5.10
C GLY A 131 6.49 -18.94 -4.80
N ASN A 132 7.05 -17.79 -4.42
CA ASN A 132 8.49 -17.65 -4.20
C ASN A 132 8.85 -17.96 -2.76
N SER A 133 10.13 -18.28 -2.52
CA SER A 133 10.67 -18.47 -1.18
C SER A 133 10.40 -17.26 -0.29
N ASP A 134 10.30 -17.46 1.02
CA ASP A 134 10.02 -16.39 1.99
C ASP A 134 11.04 -15.24 1.99
N THR A 135 12.22 -15.45 1.42
CA THR A 135 13.31 -14.47 1.30
C THR A 135 13.34 -13.77 -0.06
N THR A 136 12.42 -14.09 -0.98
CA THR A 136 12.43 -13.59 -2.36
C THR A 136 11.21 -12.73 -2.67
N ALA A 137 11.50 -11.49 -3.09
CA ALA A 137 10.57 -10.52 -3.63
C ALA A 137 10.91 -10.24 -5.10
N ASN A 138 9.99 -9.59 -5.80
CA ASN A 138 10.07 -9.29 -7.23
C ASN A 138 9.74 -7.82 -7.45
N ILE A 139 10.36 -7.23 -8.48
CA ILE A 139 10.05 -5.85 -8.92
C ILE A 139 9.35 -5.84 -10.28
N THR A 140 9.44 -6.93 -11.04
CA THR A 140 8.86 -7.03 -12.38
C THR A 140 7.44 -7.59 -12.33
N GLY A 141 6.54 -6.96 -13.07
CA GLY A 141 5.18 -7.44 -13.31
C GLY A 141 4.11 -6.79 -12.45
N PHE A 142 4.43 -6.10 -11.35
CA PHE A 142 3.45 -5.33 -10.59
C PHE A 142 3.28 -3.91 -11.16
N TYR A 143 2.04 -3.45 -11.21
CA TYR A 143 1.66 -2.10 -11.61
C TYR A 143 0.29 -1.76 -10.99
N GLN A 144 -0.05 -0.47 -10.93
CA GLN A 144 -1.33 -0.03 -10.39
C GLN A 144 -2.51 -0.63 -11.17
N GLY A 145 -3.53 -1.11 -10.46
CA GLY A 145 -4.72 -1.71 -11.07
C GLY A 145 -4.49 -3.14 -11.57
N ARG A 146 -3.36 -3.76 -11.21
CA ARG A 146 -3.15 -5.18 -11.42
C ARG A 146 -4.11 -6.01 -10.56
N GLU A 147 -4.63 -7.06 -11.16
CA GLU A 147 -5.46 -8.09 -10.52
C GLU A 147 -4.59 -9.23 -9.97
N GLY A 148 -5.16 -10.08 -9.12
CA GLY A 148 -4.41 -11.18 -8.49
C GLY A 148 -3.73 -10.79 -7.17
N ILE A 149 -4.19 -9.74 -6.50
CA ILE A 149 -3.70 -9.38 -5.17
C ILE A 149 -4.04 -10.51 -4.20
N ALA A 150 -3.01 -11.09 -3.59
CA ALA A 150 -3.12 -12.08 -2.53
C ALA A 150 -3.31 -11.42 -1.16
N GLY A 151 -2.71 -10.26 -0.95
CA GLY A 151 -2.94 -9.42 0.21
C GLY A 151 -1.73 -8.59 0.56
N PHE A 152 -1.39 -8.50 1.85
CA PHE A 152 -0.37 -7.57 2.33
C PHE A 152 0.70 -8.28 3.17
N VAL A 153 1.92 -7.75 3.12
CA VAL A 153 2.99 -8.13 4.02
C VAL A 153 2.90 -7.24 5.26
N MET A 154 2.89 -7.88 6.44
CA MET A 154 2.72 -7.21 7.72
C MET A 154 3.89 -7.53 8.65
N ILE A 155 4.28 -6.57 9.47
CA ILE A 155 5.29 -6.77 10.52
C ILE A 155 4.63 -6.62 11.88
N LYS A 156 4.94 -7.56 12.78
CA LYS A 156 4.51 -7.51 14.17
C LYS A 156 5.20 -6.36 14.88
N ASN A 157 4.42 -5.49 15.51
CA ASN A 157 4.95 -4.38 16.28
C ASN A 157 5.78 -4.94 17.44
N ALA A 158 6.97 -4.39 17.66
CA ALA A 158 7.74 -4.67 18.85
C ALA A 158 6.87 -4.32 20.08
N LEU A 159 6.66 -5.29 20.97
CA LEU A 159 5.99 -5.00 22.23
C LEU A 159 6.85 -4.00 22.98
N ILE A 160 6.34 -2.77 23.12
CA ILE A 160 6.94 -1.80 24.01
C ILE A 160 6.75 -2.37 25.41
N SER A 161 7.80 -2.95 26.00
CA SER A 161 7.77 -3.26 27.43
C SER A 161 7.40 -1.98 28.16
N PRO A 162 6.41 -1.97 29.09
CA PRO A 162 5.98 -0.77 29.81
C PRO A 162 7.09 -0.07 30.62
N THR A 163 8.28 -0.65 30.66
CA THR A 163 9.47 -0.17 31.39
C THR A 163 10.48 0.56 30.50
N ALA A 164 10.30 0.58 29.17
CA ALA A 164 11.14 1.38 28.29
C ALA A 164 10.56 2.80 28.23
N ILE A 165 11.17 3.73 28.97
CA ILE A 165 11.03 5.16 28.71
C ILE A 165 11.70 5.41 27.36
N ILE A 166 10.95 5.24 26.28
CA ILE A 166 11.40 5.68 24.96
C ILE A 166 11.32 7.20 24.98
N PRO A 167 12.43 7.96 24.80
CA PRO A 167 12.29 9.36 24.48
C PRO A 167 11.50 9.43 23.18
N VAL A 168 10.28 9.97 23.25
CA VAL A 168 9.45 10.27 22.08
C VAL A 168 10.34 11.05 21.11
N THR A 169 10.87 10.35 20.11
CA THR A 169 11.55 10.98 19.00
C THR A 169 10.41 11.34 18.07
N GLU A 170 9.91 12.56 18.24
CA GLU A 170 8.88 13.14 17.38
C GLU A 170 9.40 13.20 15.94
N SER A 171 9.18 12.12 15.17
CA SER A 171 9.20 12.16 13.71
C SER A 171 7.82 11.87 13.13
N SER A 172 6.78 12.30 13.84
CA SER A 172 5.41 12.34 13.31
C SER A 172 4.71 13.68 13.56
N THR A 173 5.26 14.57 14.40
CA THR A 173 4.74 15.94 14.60
C THR A 173 5.28 16.96 13.58
N ILE A 174 6.30 16.62 12.78
CA ILE A 174 6.96 17.58 11.85
C ILE A 174 6.35 17.61 10.43
N VAL A 175 5.40 16.74 10.07
CA VAL A 175 4.76 16.84 8.74
C VAL A 175 3.58 17.82 8.71
N ILE A 176 3.09 18.30 9.86
CA ILE A 176 1.96 19.27 9.89
C ILE A 176 2.44 20.74 9.76
N PHE A 177 3.74 21.05 9.84
CA PHE A 177 4.24 22.42 9.65
C PHE A 177 4.94 22.69 8.30
N ALA A 178 5.11 21.69 7.42
CA ALA A 178 5.80 21.89 6.14
C ALA A 178 4.88 22.39 4.99
N PHE A 179 3.55 22.35 5.14
CA PHE A 179 2.63 22.94 4.15
C PHE A 179 1.97 24.26 4.60
N GLY A 180 2.13 24.66 5.86
CA GLY A 180 1.57 25.92 6.39
C GLY A 180 2.42 27.18 6.12
N ILE A 181 3.73 27.03 5.92
CA ILE A 181 4.64 28.20 5.75
C ILE A 181 4.82 28.57 4.27
N LEU A 182 4.65 27.65 3.33
CA LEU A 182 4.66 27.97 1.89
C LEU A 182 3.43 28.76 1.44
N ALA A 183 2.29 28.64 2.14
CA ALA A 183 1.08 29.42 1.86
C ALA A 183 1.14 30.87 2.41
N LEU A 184 2.01 31.16 3.38
CA LEU A 184 2.12 32.51 3.97
C LEU A 184 3.12 33.41 3.21
N VAL A 185 4.11 32.84 2.51
CA VAL A 185 5.10 33.61 1.75
C VAL A 185 4.57 34.06 0.38
N ALA A 186 3.62 33.34 -0.22
CA ALA A 186 3.02 33.73 -1.51
C ALA A 186 2.04 34.93 -1.42
N ARG A 187 1.59 35.32 -0.22
CA ARG A 187 0.64 36.44 -0.04
C ARG A 187 1.30 37.81 0.16
N LYS A 188 2.63 37.88 0.30
CA LYS A 188 3.35 39.16 0.52
C LYS A 188 4.07 39.73 -0.71
N PHE A 189 3.82 39.19 -1.90
CA PHE A 189 4.36 39.71 -3.17
C PHE A 189 3.29 40.06 -4.21
N SER A 190 2.03 40.25 -3.77
CA SER A 190 0.98 40.86 -4.59
C SER A 190 0.31 42.00 -3.83
N GLN A 191 1.09 43.04 -3.53
CA GLN A 191 0.62 44.42 -3.45
C GLN A 191 1.66 45.32 -4.11
#